data_AF-A0A4Q3BUF4-F1
#
_entry.id   AF-A0A4Q3BUF4-F1
#
_cell.length_a   1.000
_cell.length_b   1.000
_cell.length_c   1.000
_cell.angle_alpha   90.00
_cell.angle_beta   90.00
_cell.angle_gamma   90.00
#
_symmetry.space_group_name_H-M   'P 1'
#
loop_
_entity.id
_entity.type
_entity.pdbx_description
1 polymer ?
#
loop_
_entity_poly.entity_id
_entity_poly.type
_entity_poly.pdbx_seq_one_letter_code
_entity_poly.pdbx_strand_id
1 'polypeptide(L)'
;MDKMSAKRDSAFWKYHRIETLSEQEKVTYRVVDSIGKENHFDKILSSVEKLADFKIGIGIFDLDLGKTIVYNKYEGYRLGLGLYTNEKLFENVSIGGFAGYGLRDNKWKYGGEIIYTISKENEFKIGTKYQNNLMEVGNYGLNANMQNLLNFRNFQGYLMDNINNNIRNTVRDFAKANGFSFYDIRQHTGWLRNIIIRYCSTGELMVNICINHEAEEDRKLLLDHLLREVPAISTLLYTINPKWNDSIYDLEPQTYFGKGYAIEKLKAGADEEYQFIISPKSFFQTNTKQAEKLYSITRDFAGLTGNEIVYDLYCGTGSIGIFISRHAKKIIGVEVIEDAIEDAKKNAALNNIKHAEFFAGDVIKICNDEFFATHGRPDVVITDPPRAGMHEKLVLKLLEMEAPKIVYVSCNTATQARDLLLLQEKYKVEKVQPVDMFPHTHHIESVALLTLK
;
A
#
# COMPACT_ATOMS: atom_id res chain seq x y z
N MET A 1 9.52 -2.41 19.44
CA MET A 1 10.24 -2.20 20.72
C MET A 1 9.40 -2.82 21.81
N ASP A 2 9.96 -3.77 22.56
CA ASP A 2 9.28 -4.48 23.66
C ASP A 2 8.88 -3.48 24.76
N LYS A 3 7.57 -3.33 25.02
CA LYS A 3 7.04 -2.41 26.06
C LYS A 3 7.35 -2.90 27.48
N MET A 4 7.74 -4.15 27.66
CA MET A 4 8.26 -4.62 28.95
C MET A 4 9.66 -4.10 29.22
N SER A 5 10.38 -3.60 28.21
CA SER A 5 11.78 -3.23 28.35
C SER A 5 12.03 -2.19 29.46
N ALA A 6 11.15 -1.19 29.54
CA ALA A 6 11.17 -0.14 30.56
C ALA A 6 10.81 -0.62 31.98
N LYS A 7 10.21 -1.82 32.11
CA LYS A 7 9.86 -2.44 33.40
C LYS A 7 10.89 -3.47 33.88
N ARG A 8 11.84 -3.86 33.03
CA ARG A 8 12.90 -4.81 33.37
C ARG A 8 14.00 -4.08 34.14
N ASP A 9 14.40 -4.63 35.28
CA ASP A 9 15.45 -4.05 36.10
C ASP A 9 16.84 -4.18 35.45
N SER A 10 17.82 -3.47 36.01
CA SER A 10 19.19 -3.50 35.51
C SER A 10 19.81 -4.90 35.58
N ALA A 11 19.33 -5.78 36.47
CA ALA A 11 19.83 -7.14 36.62
C ALA A 11 19.37 -8.04 35.46
N PHE A 12 18.11 -7.91 35.04
CA PHE A 12 17.55 -8.59 33.87
C PHE A 12 18.36 -8.25 32.61
N TRP A 13 18.62 -6.96 32.39
CA TRP A 13 19.40 -6.50 31.25
C TRP A 13 20.86 -6.92 31.30
N LYS A 14 21.46 -7.00 32.48
CA LYS A 14 22.83 -7.49 32.63
C LYS A 14 22.98 -8.94 32.20
N TYR A 15 21.93 -9.75 32.33
CA TYR A 15 21.94 -11.18 31.98
C TYR A 15 21.52 -11.45 30.52
N HIS A 16 20.61 -10.64 29.95
CA HIS A 16 20.03 -10.89 28.63
C HIS A 16 20.60 -10.00 27.51
N ARG A 17 21.40 -8.99 27.83
CA ARG A 17 22.04 -8.15 26.82
C ARG A 17 23.23 -8.90 26.22
N ILE A 18 23.20 -9.06 24.90
CA ILE A 18 24.24 -9.76 24.12
C ILE A 18 25.58 -8.99 24.17
N GLU A 19 25.52 -7.67 24.32
CA GLU A 19 26.68 -6.78 24.37
C GLU A 19 26.73 -6.00 25.68
N THR A 20 27.92 -5.79 26.24
CA THR A 20 28.09 -4.94 27.43
C THR A 20 28.11 -3.47 27.03
N LEU A 21 27.35 -2.62 27.73
CA LEU A 21 27.35 -1.17 27.49
C LEU A 21 28.71 -0.56 27.82
N SER A 22 29.17 0.33 26.96
CA SER A 22 30.28 1.25 27.22
C SER A 22 29.93 2.22 28.35
N GLU A 23 30.95 2.84 28.97
CA GLU A 23 30.74 3.86 30.01
C GLU A 23 29.95 5.07 29.48
N GLN A 24 30.17 5.44 28.22
CA GLN A 24 29.45 6.56 27.60
C GLN A 24 27.95 6.24 27.46
N GLU A 25 27.59 5.02 27.07
CA GLU A 25 26.18 4.61 26.99
C GLU A 25 25.53 4.53 28.38
N LYS A 26 26.24 4.04 29.39
CA LYS A 26 25.73 4.02 30.78
C LYS A 26 25.40 5.43 31.28
N VAL A 27 26.21 6.43 30.94
CA VAL A 27 25.97 7.83 31.30
C VAL A 27 24.75 8.37 30.53
N THR A 28 24.65 8.09 29.23
CA THR A 28 23.50 8.50 28.41
C THR A 28 22.18 7.96 28.94
N TYR A 29 22.09 6.66 29.25
CA TYR A 29 20.87 6.08 29.83
C TYR A 29 20.52 6.72 31.17
N ARG A 30 21.51 7.01 32.03
CA ARG A 30 21.29 7.65 33.33
C ARG A 30 20.72 9.06 33.19
N VAL A 31 21.15 9.81 32.17
CA VAL A 31 20.65 11.16 31.85
C VAL A 31 19.24 11.10 31.27
N VAL A 32 18.98 10.17 30.34
CA VAL A 32 17.64 9.99 29.74
C VAL A 32 16.62 9.57 30.80
N ASP A 33 16.98 8.64 31.69
CA ASP A 33 16.11 8.19 32.79
C ASP A 33 15.88 9.29 33.84
N SER A 34 16.88 10.14 34.12
CA SER A 34 16.70 11.26 35.06
C SER A 34 15.78 12.32 34.48
N ILE A 35 15.96 12.68 33.19
CA ILE A 35 15.10 13.64 32.49
C ILE A 35 13.67 13.12 32.37
N GLY A 36 13.49 11.82 32.08
CA GLY A 36 12.17 11.18 32.00
C GLY A 36 11.40 11.21 33.33
N LYS A 37 12.08 10.99 34.46
CA LYS A 37 11.47 11.01 35.81
C LYS A 37 11.17 12.42 36.33
N GLU A 38 12.04 13.39 36.06
CA GLU A 38 11.94 14.73 36.67
C GLU A 38 10.91 15.63 35.96
N ASN A 39 10.69 15.44 34.64
CA ASN A 39 9.79 16.29 33.84
C ASN A 39 8.42 15.66 33.53
N HIS A 40 8.04 14.55 34.16
CA HIS A 40 6.80 13.81 33.86
C HIS A 40 6.58 13.56 32.35
N PHE A 41 7.65 13.26 31.62
CA PHE A 41 7.64 13.22 30.16
C PHE A 41 6.64 12.18 29.61
N ASP A 42 6.51 11.04 30.27
CA ASP A 42 5.52 10.00 29.94
C ASP A 42 4.06 10.48 30.10
N LYS A 43 3.82 11.38 31.05
CA LYS A 43 2.50 11.98 31.27
C LYS A 43 2.19 13.02 30.20
N ILE A 44 3.19 13.75 29.73
CA ILE A 44 3.07 14.68 28.60
C ILE A 44 2.81 13.89 27.31
N LEU A 45 3.60 12.84 27.03
CA LEU A 45 3.46 12.00 25.84
C LEU A 45 2.08 11.33 25.79
N SER A 46 1.64 10.71 26.88
CA SER A 46 0.30 10.11 26.96
C SER A 46 -0.84 11.13 26.86
N SER A 47 -0.63 12.37 27.33
CA SER A 47 -1.62 13.44 27.16
C SER A 47 -1.67 13.95 25.71
N VAL A 48 -0.53 14.01 25.02
CA VAL A 48 -0.42 14.36 23.60
C VAL A 48 -1.07 13.28 22.72
N GLU A 49 -0.82 12.00 23.00
CA GLU A 49 -1.49 10.87 22.31
C GLU A 49 -3.01 10.91 22.51
N LYS A 50 -3.49 11.12 23.73
CA LYS A 50 -4.94 11.22 24.00
C LYS A 50 -5.60 12.42 23.31
N LEU A 51 -4.91 13.55 23.25
CA LEU A 51 -5.38 14.74 22.51
C LEU A 51 -5.41 14.50 21.00
N ALA A 52 -4.44 13.76 20.44
CA ALA A 52 -4.45 13.35 19.03
C ALA A 52 -5.66 12.44 18.72
N ASP A 53 -6.05 11.59 19.69
CA ASP A 53 -7.25 10.75 19.62
C ASP A 53 -8.55 11.47 19.99
N PHE A 54 -8.54 12.80 20.17
CA PHE A 54 -9.70 13.61 20.58
C PHE A 54 -10.37 13.16 21.89
N LYS A 55 -9.59 12.56 22.81
CA LYS A 55 -10.07 12.11 24.12
C LYS A 55 -9.49 12.96 25.23
N ILE A 56 -10.35 13.42 26.14
CA ILE A 56 -9.93 14.08 27.38
C ILE A 56 -10.11 13.10 28.54
N GLY A 57 -9.02 12.76 29.22
CA GLY A 57 -9.09 11.93 30.43
C GLY A 57 -9.68 12.70 31.61
N ILE A 58 -10.86 12.27 32.09
CA ILE A 58 -11.54 12.80 33.28
C ILE A 58 -11.61 11.66 34.31
N GLY A 59 -10.67 11.65 35.26
CA GLY A 59 -10.58 10.59 36.26
C GLY A 59 -10.33 9.22 35.64
N ILE A 60 -11.25 8.28 35.89
CA ILE A 60 -11.24 6.89 35.39
C ILE A 60 -11.92 6.73 34.01
N PHE A 61 -12.40 7.83 33.43
CA PHE A 61 -13.04 7.85 32.12
C PHE A 61 -12.24 8.73 31.15
N ASP A 62 -12.35 8.44 29.87
CA ASP A 62 -11.95 9.29 28.76
C ASP A 62 -13.23 9.81 28.08
N LEU A 63 -13.37 11.13 28.04
CA LEU A 63 -14.42 11.85 27.31
C LEU A 63 -14.02 11.95 25.84
N ASP A 64 -14.84 11.37 24.96
CA ASP A 64 -14.63 11.41 23.51
C ASP A 64 -15.25 12.68 22.91
N LEU A 65 -14.40 13.65 22.59
CA LEU A 65 -14.83 14.92 21.99
C LEU A 65 -15.40 14.72 20.59
N GLY A 66 -14.95 13.69 19.87
CA GLY A 66 -15.48 13.29 18.56
C GLY A 66 -16.92 12.77 18.62
N LYS A 67 -17.46 12.51 19.82
CA LYS A 67 -18.88 12.20 20.03
C LYS A 67 -19.69 13.35 20.63
N THR A 68 -19.03 14.45 20.98
CA THR A 68 -19.65 15.56 21.72
C THR A 68 -20.33 16.58 20.81
N ILE A 69 -19.67 16.99 19.74
CA ILE A 69 -20.26 17.84 18.70
C ILE A 69 -19.87 17.25 17.34
N VAL A 70 -20.85 16.75 16.60
CA VAL A 70 -20.65 16.18 15.26
C VAL A 70 -21.57 16.90 14.30
N TYR A 71 -21.08 17.28 13.13
CA TYR A 71 -21.92 17.87 12.09
C TYR A 71 -21.97 16.96 10.85
N ASN A 72 -23.17 16.65 10.37
CA ASN A 72 -23.36 15.98 9.07
C ASN A 72 -24.61 16.53 8.34
N LYS A 73 -24.71 16.22 7.04
CA LYS A 73 -25.73 16.82 6.16
C LYS A 73 -27.16 16.37 6.49
N TYR A 74 -27.33 15.20 7.10
CA TYR A 74 -28.65 14.61 7.40
C TYR A 74 -29.15 14.98 8.80
N GLU A 75 -28.29 14.93 9.81
CA GLU A 75 -28.57 15.20 11.23
C GLU A 75 -28.35 16.66 11.61
N GLY A 76 -27.70 17.46 10.74
CA GLY A 76 -27.25 18.81 11.08
C GLY A 76 -26.15 18.75 12.14
N TYR A 77 -26.21 19.64 13.13
CA TYR A 77 -25.41 19.49 14.34
C TYR A 77 -26.02 18.40 15.21
N ARG A 78 -25.18 17.47 15.66
CA ARG A 78 -25.48 16.47 16.66
C ARG A 78 -24.72 16.82 17.93
N LEU A 79 -25.48 17.14 18.97
CA LEU A 79 -24.95 17.38 20.30
C LEU A 79 -25.04 16.08 21.08
N GLY A 80 -23.93 15.63 21.64
CA GLY A 80 -23.85 14.35 22.32
C GLY A 80 -22.78 14.31 23.39
N LEU A 81 -22.57 13.12 23.91
CA LEU A 81 -21.55 12.80 24.88
C LEU A 81 -21.08 11.36 24.63
N GLY A 82 -19.77 11.16 24.58
CA GLY A 82 -19.14 9.84 24.52
C GLY A 82 -18.25 9.64 25.73
N LEU A 83 -18.46 8.56 26.48
CA LEU A 83 -17.68 8.23 27.67
C LEU A 83 -17.18 6.80 27.57
N TYR A 84 -15.88 6.64 27.84
CA TYR A 84 -15.19 5.36 27.79
C TYR A 84 -14.35 5.17 29.05
N THR A 85 -14.25 3.96 29.58
CA THR A 85 -13.31 3.64 30.66
C THR A 85 -11.89 3.75 30.16
N ASN A 86 -10.96 4.23 31.00
CA ASN A 86 -9.56 4.32 30.63
C ASN A 86 -8.69 3.32 31.39
N GLU A 87 -7.40 3.31 31.07
CA GLU A 87 -6.43 2.36 31.64
C GLU A 87 -6.30 2.44 33.17
N LYS A 88 -6.77 3.53 33.81
CA LYS A 88 -6.78 3.64 35.28
C LYS A 88 -7.88 2.80 35.92
N LEU A 89 -8.93 2.45 35.19
CA LEU A 89 -9.99 1.57 35.67
C LEU A 89 -9.71 0.12 35.28
N PHE A 90 -9.36 -0.09 34.01
CA PHE A 90 -9.09 -1.41 33.47
C PHE A 90 -7.93 -1.32 32.48
N GLU A 91 -6.84 -2.05 32.73
CA GLU A 91 -5.68 -2.02 31.83
C GLU A 91 -5.99 -2.61 30.46
N ASN A 92 -6.84 -3.64 30.40
CA ASN A 92 -7.09 -4.43 29.19
C ASN A 92 -8.55 -4.40 28.71
N VAL A 93 -9.42 -3.62 29.36
CA VAL A 93 -10.85 -3.56 29.05
C VAL A 93 -11.27 -2.12 28.80
N SER A 94 -11.87 -1.87 27.64
CA SER A 94 -12.51 -0.59 27.33
C SER A 94 -14.00 -0.80 27.22
N ILE A 95 -14.75 -0.27 28.19
CA ILE A 95 -16.21 -0.23 28.18
C ILE A 95 -16.60 1.22 27.95
N GLY A 96 -17.48 1.47 26.99
CA GLY A 96 -17.98 2.82 26.81
C GLY A 96 -19.10 2.90 25.81
N GLY A 97 -19.58 4.11 25.64
CA GLY A 97 -20.69 4.38 24.76
C GLY A 97 -20.87 5.85 24.50
N PHE A 98 -21.79 6.15 23.60
CA PHE A 98 -22.18 7.51 23.30
C PHE A 98 -23.69 7.62 23.21
N ALA A 99 -24.18 8.83 23.46
CA ALA A 99 -25.53 9.26 23.15
C ALA A 99 -25.47 10.67 22.55
N GLY A 100 -26.31 10.98 21.58
CA GLY A 100 -26.41 12.31 21.00
C GLY A 100 -27.70 12.51 20.23
N TYR A 101 -28.09 13.77 20.09
CA TYR A 101 -29.35 14.18 19.47
C TYR A 101 -29.07 15.02 18.21
N GLY A 102 -29.60 14.59 17.07
CA GLY A 102 -29.48 15.31 15.80
C GLY A 102 -30.51 16.44 15.73
N LEU A 103 -30.04 17.68 15.56
CA LEU A 103 -30.91 18.87 15.57
C LEU A 103 -31.72 19.03 14.28
N ARG A 104 -31.33 18.36 13.19
CA ARG A 104 -32.04 18.43 11.90
C ARG A 104 -33.01 17.27 11.69
N ASP A 105 -32.64 16.06 12.11
CA ASP A 105 -33.47 14.86 11.96
C ASP A 105 -34.35 14.56 13.18
N ASN A 106 -34.17 15.33 14.27
CA ASN A 106 -34.88 15.21 15.55
C ASN A 106 -34.82 13.81 16.17
N LYS A 107 -33.73 13.06 15.94
CA LYS A 107 -33.58 11.68 16.42
C LYS A 107 -32.39 11.51 17.36
N TRP A 108 -32.58 10.63 18.34
CA TRP A 108 -31.52 10.15 19.21
C TRP A 108 -30.65 9.10 18.50
N LYS A 109 -29.34 9.18 18.75
CA LYS A 109 -28.32 8.24 18.32
C LYS A 109 -27.54 7.78 19.53
N TYR A 110 -27.29 6.49 19.65
CA TYR A 110 -26.57 5.95 20.78
C TYR A 110 -25.87 4.64 20.41
N GLY A 111 -24.86 4.29 21.16
CA GLY A 111 -24.14 3.04 20.97
C GLY A 111 -23.28 2.72 22.17
N GLY A 112 -22.98 1.45 22.33
CA GLY A 112 -22.11 0.94 23.38
C GLY A 112 -21.16 -0.10 22.82
N GLU A 113 -19.97 -0.16 23.38
CA GLU A 113 -18.98 -1.18 23.03
C GLU A 113 -18.21 -1.63 24.28
N ILE A 114 -17.84 -2.90 24.25
CA ILE A 114 -16.98 -3.55 25.22
C ILE A 114 -15.86 -4.19 24.42
N ILE A 115 -14.63 -3.76 24.65
CA ILE A 115 -13.44 -4.22 23.94
C ILE A 115 -12.45 -4.75 24.95
N TYR A 116 -12.10 -6.03 24.82
CA TYR A 116 -11.03 -6.68 25.56
C TYR A 116 -9.77 -6.74 24.69
N THR A 117 -8.67 -6.20 25.19
CA THR A 117 -7.37 -6.25 24.52
C THR A 117 -6.59 -7.45 25.03
N ILE A 118 -6.46 -8.48 24.18
CA ILE A 118 -5.76 -9.73 24.50
C ILE A 118 -4.25 -9.53 24.42
N SER A 119 -3.78 -8.83 23.39
CA SER A 119 -2.37 -8.45 23.26
C SER A 119 -2.28 -6.98 22.84
N LYS A 120 -1.65 -6.17 23.69
CA LYS A 120 -1.32 -4.78 23.36
C LYS A 120 -0.19 -4.67 22.32
N GLU A 121 0.65 -5.70 22.18
CA GLU A 121 1.80 -5.71 21.26
C GLU A 121 1.37 -5.99 19.82
N ASN A 122 0.41 -6.90 19.63
CA ASN A 122 -0.12 -7.25 18.31
C ASN A 122 -1.46 -6.56 18.01
N GLU A 123 -1.86 -5.60 18.85
CA GLU A 123 -3.17 -4.94 18.83
C GLU A 123 -4.37 -5.90 18.73
N PHE A 124 -4.22 -7.12 19.25
CA PHE A 124 -5.26 -8.14 19.15
C PHE A 124 -6.36 -7.85 20.17
N LYS A 125 -7.52 -7.41 19.67
CA LYS A 125 -8.68 -6.98 20.45
C LYS A 125 -9.91 -7.80 20.06
N ILE A 126 -10.68 -8.24 21.04
CA ILE A 126 -11.98 -8.88 20.85
C ILE A 126 -13.02 -8.03 21.55
N GLY A 127 -14.13 -7.74 20.89
CA GLY A 127 -15.17 -6.91 21.49
C GLY A 127 -16.51 -7.05 20.82
N THR A 128 -17.54 -6.63 21.55
CA THR A 128 -18.90 -6.48 21.04
C THR A 128 -19.25 -5.01 20.96
N LYS A 129 -19.97 -4.63 19.91
CA LYS A 129 -20.41 -3.27 19.66
C LYS A 129 -21.84 -3.26 19.17
N TYR A 130 -22.65 -2.42 19.81
CA TYR A 130 -24.00 -2.09 19.37
C TYR A 130 -24.08 -0.60 19.08
N GLN A 131 -24.67 -0.21 17.97
CA GLN A 131 -24.92 1.19 17.67
C GLN A 131 -26.22 1.37 16.90
N ASN A 132 -27.01 2.33 17.35
CA ASN A 132 -28.14 2.90 16.65
C ASN A 132 -27.75 4.32 16.22
N ASN A 133 -27.06 4.40 15.09
CA ASN A 133 -26.54 5.65 14.54
C ASN A 133 -26.63 5.59 13.00
N LEU A 134 -26.74 6.74 12.34
CA LEU A 134 -26.60 6.79 10.88
C LEU A 134 -25.17 6.40 10.53
N MET A 135 -24.98 5.19 10.01
CA MET A 135 -23.76 4.84 9.29
C MET A 135 -23.94 5.34 7.86
N GLU A 136 -23.39 6.51 7.57
CA GLU A 136 -23.17 6.89 6.18
C GLU A 136 -22.19 5.88 5.56
N VAL A 137 -22.71 5.02 4.68
CA VAL A 137 -21.86 4.26 3.77
C VAL A 137 -21.28 5.27 2.78
N GLY A 138 -19.99 5.58 2.92
CA GLY A 138 -19.26 6.47 2.00
C GLY A 138 -19.15 7.95 2.38
N ASN A 139 -19.06 8.31 3.66
CA ASN A 139 -18.80 9.70 4.07
C ASN A 139 -17.35 10.12 3.78
N TYR A 140 -17.11 10.68 2.59
CA TYR A 140 -16.08 11.71 2.38
C TYR A 140 -16.80 13.07 2.48
N GLY A 141 -16.95 13.57 3.70
CA GLY A 141 -17.62 14.83 3.98
C GLY A 141 -16.65 16.00 3.82
N LEU A 142 -16.82 16.80 2.76
CA LEU A 142 -16.42 18.20 2.76
C LEU A 142 -17.24 18.93 3.85
N ASN A 143 -16.65 19.06 5.02
CA ASN A 143 -16.99 20.11 5.99
C ASN A 143 -15.69 20.81 6.38
N ALA A 144 -15.61 22.10 6.15
CA ALA A 144 -14.50 22.89 6.67
C ALA A 144 -14.65 23.00 8.20
N ASN A 145 -14.12 22.00 8.92
CA ASN A 145 -13.84 22.05 10.34
C ASN A 145 -12.48 21.41 10.54
N MET A 146 -11.68 21.94 11.47
CA MET A 146 -10.29 21.55 11.73
C MET A 146 -10.10 20.05 12.08
N GLN A 147 -11.18 19.32 12.35
CA GLN A 147 -11.24 17.86 12.49
C GLN A 147 -11.12 17.09 11.14
N ASN A 148 -11.46 17.71 10.01
CA ASN A 148 -11.48 17.06 8.69
C ASN A 148 -10.11 17.01 7.99
N LEU A 149 -9.12 17.75 8.49
CA LEU A 149 -7.73 17.68 8.03
C LEU A 149 -6.98 16.43 8.53
N LEU A 150 -7.47 15.81 9.62
CA LEU A 150 -6.78 14.70 10.29
C LEU A 150 -7.42 13.32 10.05
N ASN A 151 -8.49 13.25 9.26
CA ASN A 151 -8.99 11.96 8.79
C ASN A 151 -8.00 11.43 7.74
N PHE A 152 -7.22 10.39 8.07
CA PHE A 152 -6.24 9.74 7.19
C PHE A 152 -6.80 9.45 5.79
N ARG A 153 -8.11 9.21 5.70
CA ARG A 153 -8.83 9.00 4.43
C ARG A 153 -9.08 10.28 3.64
N ASN A 154 -9.41 11.41 4.26
CA ASN A 154 -9.50 12.71 3.56
C ASN A 154 -8.11 13.20 3.15
N PHE A 155 -7.08 12.89 3.93
CA PHE A 155 -5.70 13.11 3.54
C PHE A 155 -5.35 12.29 2.29
N GLN A 156 -5.74 11.01 2.21
CA GLN A 156 -5.63 10.21 0.98
C GLN A 156 -6.44 10.79 -0.19
N GLY A 157 -7.66 11.29 0.04
CA GLY A 157 -8.48 11.94 -0.98
C GLY A 157 -7.98 13.33 -1.43
N TYR A 158 -7.18 14.00 -0.60
CA TYR A 158 -6.44 15.24 -0.92
C TYR A 158 -5.15 14.94 -1.69
N LEU A 159 -4.51 13.79 -1.41
CA LEU A 159 -3.40 13.27 -2.19
C LEU A 159 -3.83 12.78 -3.59
N MET A 160 -5.10 12.42 -3.77
CA MET A 160 -5.67 11.99 -5.05
C MET A 160 -6.16 13.17 -5.88
N ASP A 161 -5.92 13.14 -7.19
CA ASP A 161 -6.38 14.17 -8.11
C ASP A 161 -7.89 14.40 -8.06
N ASN A 162 -8.32 15.66 -8.23
CA ASN A 162 -9.73 16.09 -8.21
C ASN A 162 -10.64 15.24 -9.12
N ILE A 163 -10.08 14.67 -10.18
CA ILE A 163 -10.79 13.81 -11.14
C ILE A 163 -11.27 12.48 -10.53
N ASN A 164 -10.50 11.90 -9.59
CA ASN A 164 -10.88 10.68 -8.89
C ASN A 164 -12.11 10.92 -8.01
N ASN A 165 -12.13 12.06 -7.31
CA ASN A 165 -13.27 12.46 -6.50
C ASN A 165 -14.51 12.74 -7.36
N ASN A 166 -14.32 13.36 -8.53
CA ASN A 166 -15.41 13.58 -9.48
C ASN A 166 -16.06 12.25 -9.91
N ILE A 167 -15.27 11.31 -10.46
CA ILE A 167 -15.77 9.98 -10.89
C ILE A 167 -16.55 9.28 -9.78
N ARG A 168 -15.99 9.21 -8.57
CA ARG A 168 -16.63 8.54 -7.44
C ARG A 168 -17.95 9.20 -7.04
N ASN A 169 -17.99 10.53 -7.02
CA ASN A 169 -19.21 11.27 -6.69
C ASN A 169 -20.27 11.09 -7.77
N THR A 170 -19.91 11.16 -9.05
CA THR A 170 -20.81 10.91 -10.19
C THR A 170 -21.44 9.52 -10.09
N VAL A 171 -20.64 8.47 -9.89
CA VAL A 171 -21.16 7.10 -9.74
C VAL A 171 -22.09 6.98 -8.52
N ARG A 172 -21.68 7.54 -7.37
CA ARG A 172 -22.49 7.50 -6.13
C ARG A 172 -23.84 8.19 -6.32
N ASP A 173 -23.84 9.40 -6.86
CA ASP A 173 -25.03 10.23 -6.95
C ASP A 173 -26.00 9.67 -8.00
N PHE A 174 -25.47 9.15 -9.11
CA PHE A 174 -26.25 8.43 -10.11
C PHE A 174 -26.86 7.14 -9.55
N ALA A 175 -26.08 6.35 -8.82
CA ALA A 175 -26.55 5.12 -8.19
C ALA A 175 -27.70 5.39 -7.22
N LYS A 176 -27.59 6.43 -6.39
CA LYS A 176 -28.66 6.84 -5.47
C LYS A 176 -29.92 7.30 -6.21
N ALA A 177 -29.77 8.09 -7.28
CA ALA A 177 -30.89 8.59 -8.06
C ALA A 177 -31.67 7.47 -8.78
N ASN A 178 -30.99 6.40 -9.18
CA ASN A 178 -31.59 5.26 -9.89
C ASN A 178 -31.88 4.05 -8.99
N GLY A 179 -31.71 4.18 -7.66
CA GLY A 179 -32.02 3.11 -6.71
C GLY A 179 -31.06 1.91 -6.76
N PHE A 180 -29.86 2.07 -7.32
CA PHE A 180 -28.85 1.02 -7.37
C PHE A 180 -28.31 0.72 -5.97
N SER A 181 -28.22 -0.57 -5.65
CA SER A 181 -27.71 -1.03 -4.35
C SER A 181 -26.18 -1.07 -4.33
N PHE A 182 -25.59 -0.63 -3.22
CA PHE A 182 -24.16 -0.77 -2.95
C PHE A 182 -23.89 -2.10 -2.26
N TYR A 183 -22.74 -2.71 -2.55
CA TYR A 183 -22.35 -4.00 -2.01
C TYR A 183 -22.03 -3.92 -0.52
N ASP A 184 -22.72 -4.74 0.27
CA ASP A 184 -22.46 -4.93 1.70
C ASP A 184 -21.54 -6.15 1.89
N ILE A 185 -20.30 -5.91 2.31
CA ILE A 185 -19.29 -6.96 2.50
C ILE A 185 -19.62 -7.95 3.63
N ARG A 186 -20.55 -7.63 4.54
CA ARG A 186 -20.97 -8.51 5.64
C ARG A 186 -22.13 -9.39 5.23
N GLN A 187 -23.08 -8.82 4.49
CA GLN A 187 -24.26 -9.54 4.01
C GLN A 187 -24.02 -10.22 2.65
N HIS A 188 -22.95 -9.84 1.95
CA HIS A 188 -22.64 -10.27 0.59
C HIS A 188 -23.77 -10.01 -0.42
N THR A 189 -24.49 -8.90 -0.22
CA THR A 189 -25.60 -8.46 -1.07
C THR A 189 -25.34 -7.08 -1.64
N GLY A 190 -26.09 -6.70 -2.68
CA GLY A 190 -25.92 -5.44 -3.39
C GLY A 190 -25.24 -5.60 -4.75
N TRP A 191 -25.32 -4.56 -5.59
CA TRP A 191 -24.90 -4.62 -6.98
C TRP A 191 -23.56 -3.92 -7.25
N LEU A 192 -23.42 -2.64 -6.88
CA LEU A 192 -22.18 -1.87 -7.09
C LEU A 192 -21.14 -2.19 -6.01
N ARG A 193 -19.96 -2.68 -6.42
CA ARG A 193 -18.90 -3.08 -5.48
C ARG A 193 -17.82 -2.03 -5.33
N ASN A 194 -16.94 -1.96 -6.32
CA ASN A 194 -15.69 -1.22 -6.26
C ASN A 194 -15.50 -0.42 -7.55
N ILE A 195 -14.67 0.62 -7.48
CA ILE A 195 -14.23 1.39 -8.64
C ILE A 195 -12.71 1.38 -8.61
N ILE A 196 -12.09 0.90 -9.67
CA ILE A 196 -10.64 0.97 -9.86
C ILE A 196 -10.37 2.09 -10.84
N ILE A 197 -9.60 3.09 -10.42
CA ILE A 197 -9.26 4.26 -11.24
C ILE A 197 -7.75 4.30 -11.41
N ARG A 198 -7.29 4.47 -12.65
CA ARG A 198 -5.89 4.74 -12.97
C ARG A 198 -5.82 6.01 -13.78
N TYR A 199 -5.04 6.96 -13.30
CA TYR A 199 -4.76 8.20 -13.99
C TYR A 199 -3.26 8.27 -14.25
N CYS A 200 -2.89 8.29 -15.53
CA CYS A 200 -1.51 8.24 -15.98
C CYS A 200 -0.97 9.65 -16.22
N SER A 201 0.35 9.82 -16.15
CA SER A 201 1.02 11.10 -16.45
C SER A 201 0.82 11.55 -17.90
N THR A 202 0.45 10.64 -18.79
CA THR A 202 0.00 10.91 -20.18
C THR A 202 -1.32 11.68 -20.26
N GLY A 203 -2.07 11.73 -19.17
CA GLY A 203 -3.45 12.20 -19.13
C GLY A 203 -4.48 11.13 -19.47
N GLU A 204 -4.08 9.90 -19.82
CA GLU A 204 -5.01 8.79 -19.99
C GLU A 204 -5.66 8.42 -18.64
N LEU A 205 -6.98 8.21 -18.66
CA LEU A 205 -7.81 7.92 -17.50
C LEU A 205 -8.60 6.64 -17.74
N MET A 206 -8.21 5.59 -17.03
CA MET A 206 -8.87 4.29 -17.07
C MET A 206 -9.74 4.10 -15.82
N VAL A 207 -11.01 3.77 -16.02
CA VAL A 207 -11.97 3.47 -14.95
C VAL A 207 -12.52 2.07 -15.16
N ASN A 208 -12.52 1.24 -14.12
CA ASN A 208 -13.15 -0.08 -14.12
C ASN A 208 -14.19 -0.17 -13.00
N ILE A 209 -15.46 -0.33 -13.38
CA ILE A 209 -16.59 -0.48 -12.45
C ILE A 209 -16.79 -1.96 -12.12
N CYS A 210 -16.61 -2.33 -10.86
CA CYS A 210 -16.86 -3.70 -10.40
C CYS A 210 -18.30 -3.85 -9.90
N ILE A 211 -19.03 -4.81 -10.48
CA ILE A 211 -20.42 -5.15 -10.13
C ILE A 211 -20.54 -6.59 -9.65
N ASN A 212 -21.52 -6.89 -8.80
CA ASN A 212 -21.66 -8.21 -8.17
C ASN A 212 -22.24 -9.28 -9.12
N HIS A 213 -23.21 -8.90 -9.94
CA HIS A 213 -23.84 -9.76 -10.95
C HIS A 213 -24.25 -8.91 -12.15
N GLU A 214 -24.50 -9.57 -13.27
CA GLU A 214 -24.91 -8.90 -14.50
C GLU A 214 -26.31 -8.30 -14.39
N ALA A 215 -26.45 -7.05 -14.82
CA ALA A 215 -27.69 -6.30 -14.94
C ALA A 215 -27.50 -5.31 -16.10
N GLU A 216 -27.62 -5.81 -17.33
CA GLU A 216 -27.09 -5.15 -18.53
C GLU A 216 -27.67 -3.74 -18.75
N GLU A 217 -28.97 -3.56 -18.51
CA GLU A 217 -29.64 -2.26 -18.66
C GLU A 217 -29.09 -1.24 -17.65
N ASP A 218 -29.06 -1.60 -16.35
CA ASP A 218 -28.55 -0.75 -15.28
C ASP A 218 -27.06 -0.43 -15.47
N ARG A 219 -26.28 -1.43 -15.88
CA ARG A 219 -24.85 -1.30 -16.19
C ARG A 219 -24.64 -0.28 -17.29
N LYS A 220 -25.30 -0.45 -18.44
CA LYS A 220 -25.19 0.50 -19.57
C LYS A 220 -25.62 1.90 -19.16
N LEU A 221 -26.74 2.01 -18.43
CA LEU A 221 -27.26 3.27 -17.94
C LEU A 221 -26.24 4.03 -17.08
N LEU A 222 -25.55 3.34 -16.17
CA LEU A 222 -24.48 3.92 -15.35
C LEU A 222 -23.24 4.31 -16.18
N LEU A 223 -22.77 3.42 -17.06
CA LEU A 223 -21.55 3.65 -17.82
C LEU A 223 -21.72 4.79 -18.85
N ASP A 224 -22.88 4.87 -19.50
CA ASP A 224 -23.22 5.97 -20.43
C ASP A 224 -23.33 7.32 -19.71
N HIS A 225 -23.91 7.34 -18.51
CA HIS A 225 -23.94 8.55 -17.70
C HIS A 225 -22.53 8.97 -17.30
N LEU A 226 -21.68 8.03 -16.90
CA LEU A 226 -20.31 8.33 -16.49
C LEU A 226 -19.47 8.91 -17.64
N LEU A 227 -19.59 8.38 -18.86
CA LEU A 227 -18.91 8.93 -20.05
C LEU A 227 -19.39 10.35 -20.38
N ARG A 228 -20.68 10.65 -20.16
CA ARG A 228 -21.24 11.98 -20.42
C ARG A 228 -20.74 13.03 -19.43
N GLU A 229 -20.73 12.69 -18.14
CA GLU A 229 -20.35 13.63 -17.07
C GLU A 229 -18.82 13.75 -16.91
N VAL A 230 -18.06 12.72 -17.32
CA VAL A 230 -16.60 12.69 -17.22
C VAL A 230 -15.98 12.39 -18.59
N PRO A 231 -16.00 13.34 -19.54
CA PRO A 231 -15.51 13.13 -20.90
C PRO A 231 -13.99 12.90 -20.98
N ALA A 232 -13.25 13.11 -19.89
CA ALA A 232 -11.82 12.82 -19.79
C ALA A 232 -11.49 11.31 -19.70
N ILE A 233 -12.49 10.44 -19.48
CA ILE A 233 -12.27 8.98 -19.44
C ILE A 233 -11.83 8.52 -20.82
N SER A 234 -10.59 8.03 -20.93
CA SER A 234 -10.05 7.47 -22.17
C SER A 234 -10.36 5.98 -22.32
N THR A 235 -10.50 5.26 -21.20
CA THR A 235 -10.87 3.85 -21.18
C THR A 235 -11.87 3.59 -20.05
N LEU A 236 -13.02 3.00 -20.38
CA LEU A 236 -14.03 2.57 -19.41
C LEU A 236 -14.26 1.07 -19.53
N LEU A 237 -14.15 0.38 -18.40
CA LEU A 237 -14.39 -1.06 -18.27
C LEU A 237 -15.42 -1.34 -17.18
N TYR A 238 -15.92 -2.57 -17.19
CA TYR A 238 -16.61 -3.15 -16.06
C TYR A 238 -16.11 -4.57 -15.79
N THR A 239 -16.22 -5.00 -14.53
CA THR A 239 -15.86 -6.36 -14.13
C THR A 239 -16.98 -6.93 -13.27
N ILE A 240 -17.49 -8.11 -13.65
CA ILE A 240 -18.48 -8.83 -12.85
C ILE A 240 -17.73 -9.70 -11.85
N ASN A 241 -17.85 -9.37 -10.57
CA ASN A 241 -17.24 -10.11 -9.48
C ASN A 241 -18.34 -10.64 -8.54
N PRO A 242 -18.74 -11.92 -8.66
CA PRO A 242 -19.72 -12.55 -7.76
C PRO A 242 -19.09 -13.10 -6.47
N LYS A 243 -17.76 -13.02 -6.31
CA LYS A 243 -17.02 -13.66 -5.21
C LYS A 243 -17.09 -12.83 -3.93
N TRP A 244 -16.75 -13.42 -2.80
CA TRP A 244 -16.74 -12.69 -1.52
C TRP A 244 -15.49 -11.83 -1.26
N ASN A 245 -14.55 -11.80 -2.22
CA ASN A 245 -13.36 -10.96 -2.20
C ASN A 245 -13.39 -9.92 -3.33
N ASP A 246 -12.53 -8.90 -3.23
CA ASP A 246 -12.46 -7.80 -4.20
C ASP A 246 -11.41 -8.02 -5.32
N SER A 247 -10.75 -9.17 -5.34
CA SER A 247 -9.75 -9.52 -6.36
C SER A 247 -10.40 -9.62 -7.74
N ILE A 248 -9.74 -9.06 -8.75
CA ILE A 248 -10.13 -9.14 -10.16
C ILE A 248 -9.19 -9.99 -11.02
N TYR A 249 -8.13 -10.56 -10.45
CA TYR A 249 -7.07 -11.24 -11.22
C TYR A 249 -7.57 -12.49 -11.97
N ASP A 250 -8.51 -13.21 -11.37
CA ASP A 250 -9.19 -14.40 -11.89
C ASP A 250 -10.49 -14.08 -12.64
N LEU A 251 -10.75 -12.79 -12.89
CA LEU A 251 -11.91 -12.31 -13.61
C LEU A 251 -11.47 -11.61 -14.89
N GLU A 252 -12.37 -11.52 -15.87
CA GLU A 252 -12.09 -10.87 -17.15
C GLU A 252 -12.77 -9.49 -17.22
N PRO A 253 -12.01 -8.38 -17.11
CA PRO A 253 -12.54 -7.03 -17.30
C PRO A 253 -13.05 -6.84 -18.73
N GLN A 254 -14.28 -6.38 -18.88
CA GLN A 254 -14.91 -6.12 -20.17
C GLN A 254 -14.73 -4.65 -20.55
N THR A 255 -14.21 -4.40 -21.74
CA THR A 255 -14.04 -3.03 -22.26
C THR A 255 -15.39 -2.52 -22.75
N TYR A 256 -15.85 -1.40 -22.20
CA TYR A 256 -17.07 -0.70 -22.63
C TYR A 256 -16.74 0.46 -23.59
N PHE A 257 -15.66 1.19 -23.32
CA PHE A 257 -15.19 2.30 -24.14
C PHE A 257 -13.66 2.39 -24.12
N GLY A 258 -13.05 2.80 -25.23
CA GLY A 258 -11.60 2.99 -25.33
C GLY A 258 -10.83 1.71 -25.67
N LYS A 259 -9.54 1.69 -25.30
CA LYS A 259 -8.58 0.65 -25.74
C LYS A 259 -8.57 -0.60 -24.85
N GLY A 260 -9.21 -0.54 -23.68
CA GLY A 260 -9.16 -1.59 -22.65
C GLY A 260 -7.94 -1.50 -21.71
N TYR A 261 -7.02 -0.57 -21.94
CA TYR A 261 -5.86 -0.28 -21.11
C TYR A 261 -5.59 1.23 -21.07
N ALA A 262 -4.66 1.65 -20.21
CA ALA A 262 -4.07 2.99 -20.24
C ALA A 262 -2.57 2.91 -20.58
N ILE A 263 -2.00 4.00 -21.09
CA ILE A 263 -0.56 4.14 -21.32
C ILE A 263 0.03 5.09 -20.27
N GLU A 264 1.03 4.63 -19.55
CA GLU A 264 1.86 5.47 -18.67
C GLU A 264 3.23 5.74 -19.30
N LYS A 265 3.85 6.83 -18.88
CA LYS A 265 5.20 7.24 -19.27
C LYS A 265 6.11 7.29 -18.05
N LEU A 266 7.33 6.79 -18.22
CA LEU A 266 8.43 6.95 -17.27
C LEU A 266 9.62 7.59 -17.96
N LYS A 267 10.18 8.63 -17.36
CA LYS A 267 11.39 9.31 -17.84
C LYS A 267 12.63 8.71 -17.19
N ALA A 268 13.63 8.44 -18.02
CA ALA A 268 14.92 7.90 -17.61
C ALA A 268 16.05 8.92 -17.83
N GLY A 269 15.83 10.16 -17.39
CA GLY A 269 16.72 11.30 -17.62
C GLY A 269 16.02 12.41 -18.40
N ALA A 270 16.79 13.29 -19.03
CA ALA A 270 16.25 14.42 -19.78
C ALA A 270 15.67 14.01 -21.16
N ASP A 271 16.34 13.07 -21.84
CA ASP A 271 16.08 12.75 -23.26
C ASP A 271 15.62 11.29 -23.49
N GLU A 272 15.23 10.60 -22.43
CA GLU A 272 14.80 9.20 -22.49
C GLU A 272 13.44 9.03 -21.83
N GLU A 273 12.50 8.43 -22.57
CA GLU A 273 11.14 8.18 -22.13
C GLU A 273 10.72 6.78 -22.58
N TYR A 274 10.09 6.05 -21.67
CA TYR A 274 9.52 4.73 -21.89
C TYR A 274 8.01 4.77 -21.69
N GLN A 275 7.29 4.02 -22.51
CA GLN A 275 5.83 3.89 -22.43
C GLN A 275 5.44 2.49 -21.98
N PHE A 276 4.45 2.41 -21.09
CA PHE A 276 3.97 1.14 -20.55
C PHE A 276 2.45 1.05 -20.67
N ILE A 277 1.99 -0.05 -21.25
CA ILE A 277 0.59 -0.47 -21.22
C ILE A 277 0.28 -0.94 -19.80
N ILE A 278 -0.75 -0.34 -19.23
CA ILE A 278 -1.32 -0.67 -17.94
C ILE A 278 -2.72 -1.24 -18.16
N SER A 279 -2.79 -2.57 -18.14
CA SER A 279 -4.03 -3.34 -18.15
C SER A 279 -4.75 -3.25 -16.79
N PRO A 280 -6.07 -3.48 -16.71
CA PRO A 280 -6.81 -3.36 -15.45
C PRO A 280 -6.28 -4.27 -14.33
N LYS A 281 -5.84 -5.49 -14.70
CA LYS A 281 -5.24 -6.50 -13.81
C LYS A 281 -3.76 -6.25 -13.50
N SER A 282 -3.04 -5.48 -14.33
CA SER A 282 -1.58 -5.37 -14.24
C SER A 282 -1.13 -4.60 -13.00
N PHE A 283 -0.08 -5.07 -12.32
CA PHE A 283 0.59 -4.25 -11.32
C PHE A 283 1.46 -3.20 -12.03
N PHE A 284 1.41 -1.97 -11.55
CA PHE A 284 2.31 -0.90 -11.96
C PHE A 284 2.53 0.02 -10.76
N GLN A 285 3.68 0.67 -10.69
CA GLN A 285 4.01 1.54 -9.56
C GLN A 285 3.01 2.70 -9.44
N THR A 286 2.46 2.88 -8.24
CA THR A 286 1.35 3.84 -8.03
C THR A 286 1.79 5.31 -8.03
N ASN A 287 3.08 5.56 -7.83
CA ASN A 287 3.67 6.90 -7.79
C ASN A 287 4.73 7.02 -8.90
N THR A 288 4.31 7.46 -10.07
CA THR A 288 5.13 7.54 -11.30
C THR A 288 6.45 8.28 -11.07
N LYS A 289 6.42 9.42 -10.34
CA LYS A 289 7.64 10.22 -10.07
C LYS A 289 8.65 9.49 -9.19
N GLN A 290 8.17 8.74 -8.19
CA GLN A 290 9.05 7.94 -7.34
C GLN A 290 9.50 6.66 -8.03
N ALA A 291 8.67 6.08 -8.92
CA ALA A 291 9.06 4.98 -9.79
C ALA A 291 10.22 5.36 -10.72
N GLU A 292 10.17 6.53 -11.35
CA GLU A 292 11.31 7.06 -12.13
C GLU A 292 12.59 7.14 -11.29
N LYS A 293 12.49 7.59 -10.03
CA LYS A 293 13.64 7.69 -9.14
C LYS A 293 14.16 6.32 -8.71
N LEU A 294 13.27 5.43 -8.29
CA LEU A 294 13.58 4.05 -7.91
C LEU A 294 14.30 3.33 -9.05
N TYR A 295 13.73 3.38 -10.26
CA TYR A 295 14.29 2.70 -11.44
C TYR A 295 15.60 3.35 -11.89
N SER A 296 15.75 4.67 -11.74
CA SER A 296 17.04 5.34 -11.98
C SER A 296 18.12 4.85 -11.00
N ILE A 297 17.79 4.70 -9.71
CA ILE A 297 18.72 4.13 -8.72
C ILE A 297 19.07 2.70 -9.07
N THR A 298 18.09 1.89 -9.46
CA THR A 298 18.31 0.51 -9.93
C THR A 298 19.25 0.47 -11.13
N ARG A 299 19.04 1.36 -12.11
CA ARG A 299 19.92 1.53 -13.29
C ARG A 299 21.35 1.89 -12.89
N ASP A 300 21.50 2.85 -11.99
CA ASP A 300 22.80 3.32 -11.52
C ASP A 300 23.54 2.23 -10.74
N PHE A 301 22.82 1.44 -9.94
CA PHE A 301 23.38 0.33 -9.17
C PHE A 301 23.76 -0.85 -10.07
N ALA A 302 22.97 -1.15 -11.11
CA ALA A 302 23.31 -2.13 -12.11
C ALA A 302 24.63 -1.76 -12.82
N GLY A 303 24.82 -0.47 -13.11
CA GLY A 303 26.07 0.07 -13.67
C GLY A 303 26.42 -0.59 -15.00
N LEU A 304 25.45 -0.59 -15.92
CA LEU A 304 25.54 -1.23 -17.22
C LEU A 304 26.39 -0.40 -18.20
N THR A 305 27.18 -1.07 -19.03
CA THR A 305 28.10 -0.47 -20.01
C THR A 305 27.73 -0.77 -21.46
N GLY A 306 26.73 -1.61 -21.70
CA GLY A 306 26.28 -2.08 -23.01
C GLY A 306 26.66 -3.53 -23.32
N ASN A 307 27.39 -4.21 -22.42
CA ASN A 307 27.91 -5.55 -22.63
C ASN A 307 27.21 -6.62 -21.78
N GLU A 308 26.47 -6.18 -20.77
CA GLU A 308 25.94 -7.03 -19.70
C GLU A 308 24.63 -7.71 -20.14
N ILE A 309 24.50 -8.98 -19.77
CA ILE A 309 23.25 -9.73 -19.79
C ILE A 309 22.56 -9.52 -18.43
N VAL A 310 21.38 -8.91 -18.45
CA VAL A 310 20.61 -8.62 -17.24
C VAL A 310 19.45 -9.61 -17.11
N TYR A 311 19.33 -10.22 -15.94
CA TYR A 311 18.18 -11.03 -15.57
C TYR A 311 17.27 -10.22 -14.63
N ASP A 312 16.06 -9.89 -15.09
CA ASP A 312 15.01 -9.23 -14.31
C ASP A 312 14.06 -10.30 -13.75
N LEU A 313 14.20 -10.63 -12.47
CA LEU A 313 13.46 -11.68 -11.79
C LEU A 313 12.26 -11.07 -11.06
N TYR A 314 11.09 -11.72 -11.16
CA TYR A 314 9.80 -11.11 -10.81
C TYR A 314 9.52 -9.86 -11.65
N CYS A 315 9.84 -9.93 -12.95
CA CYS A 315 9.80 -8.76 -13.82
C CYS A 315 8.40 -8.16 -14.01
N GLY A 316 7.33 -8.86 -13.61
CA GLY A 316 5.96 -8.42 -13.82
C GLY A 316 5.71 -8.09 -15.29
N THR A 317 5.29 -6.85 -15.58
CA THR A 317 5.09 -6.35 -16.95
C THR A 317 6.37 -5.81 -17.61
N GLY A 318 7.54 -6.22 -17.10
CA GLY A 318 8.86 -5.86 -17.61
C GLY A 318 9.31 -4.44 -17.30
N SER A 319 8.68 -3.74 -16.35
CA SER A 319 8.88 -2.29 -16.17
C SER A 319 10.33 -1.89 -15.88
N ILE A 320 11.01 -2.62 -14.98
CA ILE A 320 12.39 -2.33 -14.60
C ILE A 320 13.35 -2.70 -15.74
N GLY A 321 13.30 -3.95 -16.22
CA GLY A 321 14.17 -4.43 -17.30
C GLY A 321 14.06 -3.59 -18.58
N ILE A 322 12.86 -3.15 -18.96
CA ILE A 322 12.63 -2.25 -20.10
C ILE A 322 13.24 -0.87 -19.84
N PHE A 323 13.01 -0.30 -18.65
CA PHE A 323 13.48 1.04 -18.30
C PHE A 323 15.02 1.16 -18.31
N ILE A 324 15.75 0.08 -18.02
CA ILE A 324 17.23 0.09 -18.03
C ILE A 324 17.85 -0.44 -19.33
N SER A 325 17.02 -0.91 -20.26
CA SER A 325 17.42 -1.76 -21.38
C SER A 325 18.43 -1.13 -22.33
N ARG A 326 18.46 0.20 -22.47
CA ARG A 326 19.29 0.89 -23.48
C ARG A 326 20.79 0.67 -23.29
N HIS A 327 21.22 0.40 -22.05
CA HIS A 327 22.61 0.15 -21.71
C HIS A 327 22.90 -1.32 -21.43
N ALA A 328 21.96 -2.23 -21.69
CA ALA A 328 22.19 -3.67 -21.59
C ALA A 328 22.49 -4.27 -22.97
N LYS A 329 23.29 -5.34 -23.00
CA LYS A 329 23.42 -6.17 -24.21
C LYS A 329 22.15 -6.99 -24.44
N LYS A 330 21.58 -7.53 -23.36
CA LYS A 330 20.38 -8.37 -23.39
C LYS A 330 19.63 -8.28 -22.05
N ILE A 331 18.30 -8.24 -22.12
CA ILE A 331 17.42 -8.33 -20.96
C ILE A 331 16.67 -9.67 -21.01
N ILE A 332 16.63 -10.37 -19.89
CA ILE A 332 15.86 -11.60 -19.71
C ILE A 332 14.93 -11.41 -18.52
N GLY A 333 13.63 -11.31 -18.78
CA GLY A 333 12.60 -11.20 -17.75
C GLY A 333 12.00 -12.56 -17.42
N VAL A 334 11.83 -12.86 -16.13
CA VAL A 334 11.13 -14.06 -15.66
C VAL A 334 10.03 -13.68 -14.68
N GLU A 335 8.82 -14.17 -14.92
CA GLU A 335 7.62 -13.93 -14.10
C GLU A 335 6.71 -15.17 -14.14
N VAL A 336 6.04 -15.51 -13.04
CA VAL A 336 5.17 -16.69 -12.98
C VAL A 336 3.80 -16.44 -13.62
N ILE A 337 3.36 -15.17 -13.67
CA ILE A 337 2.08 -14.76 -14.25
C ILE A 337 2.22 -14.58 -15.78
N GLU A 338 1.60 -15.48 -16.53
CA GLU A 338 1.64 -15.46 -18.01
C GLU A 338 1.07 -14.17 -18.61
N ASP A 339 -0.07 -13.68 -18.09
CA ASP A 339 -0.66 -12.39 -18.51
C ASP A 339 0.33 -11.22 -18.38
N ALA A 340 1.18 -11.23 -17.34
CA ALA A 340 2.17 -10.18 -17.12
C ALA A 340 3.32 -10.26 -18.15
N ILE A 341 3.72 -11.47 -18.55
CA ILE A 341 4.72 -11.70 -19.60
C ILE A 341 4.21 -11.25 -20.96
N GLU A 342 2.93 -11.50 -21.29
CA GLU A 342 2.33 -11.00 -22.53
C GLU A 342 2.30 -9.47 -22.55
N ASP A 343 1.98 -8.83 -21.42
CA ASP A 343 2.06 -7.37 -21.29
C ASP A 343 3.53 -6.87 -21.35
N ALA A 344 4.50 -7.60 -20.80
CA ALA A 344 5.92 -7.28 -20.90
C ALA A 344 6.43 -7.30 -22.36
N LYS A 345 6.03 -8.31 -23.15
CA LYS A 345 6.34 -8.38 -24.59
C LYS A 345 5.75 -7.20 -25.36
N LYS A 346 4.49 -6.84 -25.08
CA LYS A 346 3.85 -5.65 -25.69
C LYS A 346 4.57 -4.36 -25.30
N ASN A 347 4.97 -4.22 -24.03
CA ASN A 347 5.71 -3.06 -23.54
C ASN A 347 7.09 -2.96 -24.21
N ALA A 348 7.82 -4.05 -24.36
CA ALA A 348 9.11 -4.03 -25.05
C ALA A 348 8.95 -3.65 -26.53
N ALA A 349 7.93 -4.20 -27.22
CA ALA A 349 7.60 -3.84 -28.58
C ALA A 349 7.21 -2.35 -28.72
N LEU A 350 6.40 -1.83 -27.80
CA LEU A 350 5.99 -0.42 -27.75
C LEU A 350 7.19 0.54 -27.66
N ASN A 351 8.25 0.12 -26.95
CA ASN A 351 9.48 0.87 -26.80
C ASN A 351 10.57 0.52 -27.83
N ASN A 352 10.24 -0.29 -28.85
CA ASN A 352 11.18 -0.77 -29.88
C ASN A 352 12.40 -1.52 -29.32
N ILE A 353 12.25 -2.20 -28.18
CA ILE A 353 13.32 -2.97 -27.54
C ILE A 353 13.29 -4.40 -28.10
N LYS A 354 14.31 -4.76 -28.87
CA LYS A 354 14.41 -6.07 -29.55
C LYS A 354 15.32 -7.07 -28.82
N HIS A 355 16.11 -6.59 -27.88
CA HIS A 355 17.07 -7.39 -27.10
C HIS A 355 16.55 -7.74 -25.70
N ALA A 356 15.22 -7.72 -25.52
CA ALA A 356 14.55 -8.19 -24.32
C ALA A 356 13.70 -9.43 -24.62
N GLU A 357 13.89 -10.49 -23.83
CA GLU A 357 13.14 -11.75 -23.91
C GLU A 357 12.45 -12.02 -22.57
N PHE A 358 11.18 -12.44 -22.60
CA PHE A 358 10.36 -12.62 -21.39
C PHE A 358 9.79 -14.04 -21.32
N PHE A 359 9.94 -14.69 -20.17
CA PHE A 359 9.60 -16.10 -19.96
C PHE A 359 8.64 -16.28 -18.78
N ALA A 360 7.55 -17.01 -19.02
CA ALA A 360 6.57 -17.35 -17.99
C ALA A 360 6.99 -18.61 -17.22
N GLY A 361 7.15 -18.52 -15.91
CA GLY A 361 7.38 -19.66 -15.03
C GLY A 361 8.17 -19.34 -13.75
N ASP A 362 8.45 -20.41 -13.00
CA ASP A 362 9.25 -20.34 -11.78
C ASP A 362 10.73 -20.10 -12.15
N VAL A 363 11.32 -19.03 -11.59
CA VAL A 363 12.74 -18.67 -11.75
C VAL A 363 13.66 -19.87 -11.51
N ILE A 364 13.36 -20.69 -10.49
CA ILE A 364 14.20 -21.84 -10.12
C ILE A 364 14.22 -22.88 -11.25
N LYS A 365 13.09 -23.04 -11.96
CA LYS A 365 12.95 -24.01 -13.05
C LYS A 365 13.53 -23.48 -14.36
N ILE A 366 13.30 -22.19 -14.64
CA ILE A 366 13.74 -21.54 -15.88
C ILE A 366 15.25 -21.35 -15.88
N CYS A 367 15.83 -20.82 -14.82
CA CYS A 367 17.25 -20.45 -14.77
C CYS A 367 18.15 -21.67 -14.50
N ASN A 368 18.13 -22.67 -15.37
CA ASN A 368 18.98 -23.87 -15.26
C ASN A 368 20.16 -23.82 -16.26
N ASP A 369 21.04 -24.83 -16.21
CA ASP A 369 22.26 -24.88 -17.05
C ASP A 369 21.96 -24.87 -18.56
N GLU A 370 20.89 -25.53 -19.00
CA GLU A 370 20.47 -25.54 -20.40
C GLU A 370 20.01 -24.13 -20.85
N PHE A 371 19.26 -23.45 -19.98
CA PHE A 371 18.84 -22.08 -20.21
C PHE A 371 20.05 -21.13 -20.27
N PHE A 372 21.02 -21.28 -19.37
CA PHE A 372 22.24 -20.47 -19.39
C PHE A 372 23.13 -20.77 -20.60
N ALA A 373 23.17 -22.02 -21.08
CA ALA A 373 23.89 -22.37 -22.31
C ALA A 373 23.30 -21.68 -23.54
N THR A 374 21.98 -21.46 -23.54
CA THR A 374 21.25 -20.84 -24.65
C THR A 374 21.24 -19.31 -24.58
N HIS A 375 20.96 -18.76 -23.39
CA HIS A 375 20.71 -17.33 -23.21
C HIS A 375 21.88 -16.56 -22.55
N GLY A 376 22.92 -17.28 -22.11
CA GLY A 376 24.05 -16.73 -21.36
C GLY A 376 23.82 -16.74 -19.84
N ARG A 377 24.89 -16.60 -19.06
CA ARG A 377 24.79 -16.37 -17.62
C ARG A 377 24.57 -14.87 -17.34
N PRO A 378 23.89 -14.51 -16.24
CA PRO A 378 23.69 -13.11 -15.86
C PRO A 378 25.01 -12.45 -15.44
N ASP A 379 25.27 -11.26 -15.98
CA ASP A 379 26.26 -10.33 -15.45
C ASP A 379 25.66 -9.49 -14.31
N VAL A 380 24.35 -9.22 -14.40
CA VAL A 380 23.56 -8.49 -13.40
C VAL A 380 22.23 -9.20 -13.19
N VAL A 381 21.86 -9.43 -11.94
CA VAL A 381 20.50 -9.84 -11.57
C VAL A 381 19.79 -8.66 -10.93
N ILE A 382 18.55 -8.43 -11.33
CA ILE A 382 17.61 -7.54 -10.67
C ILE A 382 16.49 -8.40 -10.09
N THR A 383 16.08 -8.11 -8.86
CA THR A 383 14.97 -8.81 -8.21
C THR A 383 14.10 -7.82 -7.46
N ASP A 384 12.80 -7.85 -7.72
CA ASP A 384 11.74 -7.09 -7.03
C ASP A 384 10.67 -8.04 -6.48
N PRO A 385 10.99 -8.85 -5.46
CA PRO A 385 10.11 -9.86 -4.94
C PRO A 385 8.88 -9.25 -4.22
N PRO A 386 7.82 -10.05 -4.01
CA PRO A 386 6.65 -9.61 -3.26
C PRO A 386 7.01 -9.25 -1.80
N ARG A 387 6.06 -8.63 -1.06
CA ARG A 387 6.24 -8.20 0.34
C ARG A 387 6.78 -9.27 1.31
N ALA A 388 6.62 -10.56 1.00
CA ALA A 388 7.16 -11.67 1.78
C ALA A 388 8.70 -11.84 1.65
N GLY A 389 9.33 -11.08 0.74
CA GLY A 389 10.72 -11.25 0.31
C GLY A 389 10.88 -12.43 -0.65
N MET A 390 12.14 -12.80 -0.90
CA MET A 390 12.47 -13.96 -1.71
C MET A 390 12.17 -15.25 -0.95
N HIS A 391 11.69 -16.25 -1.67
CA HIS A 391 11.64 -17.61 -1.14
C HIS A 391 13.08 -18.12 -0.97
N GLU A 392 13.37 -18.90 0.08
CA GLU A 392 14.71 -19.42 0.38
C GLU A 392 15.37 -20.11 -0.82
N LYS A 393 14.61 -20.94 -1.54
CA LYS A 393 15.04 -21.56 -2.80
C LYS A 393 15.55 -20.58 -3.85
N LEU A 394 14.96 -19.38 -3.97
CA LEU A 394 15.47 -18.36 -4.89
C LEU A 394 16.80 -17.80 -4.39
N VAL A 395 16.93 -17.56 -3.08
CA VAL A 395 18.21 -17.10 -2.50
C VAL A 395 19.33 -18.10 -2.80
N LEU A 396 19.08 -19.39 -2.58
CA LEU A 396 20.02 -20.46 -2.93
C LEU A 396 20.34 -20.45 -4.43
N LYS A 397 19.34 -20.20 -5.28
CA LYS A 397 19.56 -20.11 -6.72
C LYS A 397 20.44 -18.93 -7.12
N LEU A 398 20.31 -17.77 -6.46
CA LEU A 398 21.18 -16.62 -6.69
C LEU A 398 22.63 -16.88 -6.24
N LEU A 399 22.81 -17.65 -5.16
CA LEU A 399 24.13 -18.12 -4.71
C LEU A 399 24.76 -19.14 -5.66
N GLU A 400 23.94 -19.92 -6.38
CA GLU A 400 24.40 -20.85 -7.43
C GLU A 400 24.73 -20.12 -8.74
N MET A 401 23.95 -19.10 -9.10
CA MET A 401 24.13 -18.31 -10.31
C MET A 401 25.42 -17.48 -10.29
N GLU A 402 25.84 -17.01 -9.11
CA GLU A 402 27.06 -16.23 -8.90
C GLU A 402 27.20 -15.04 -9.86
N ALA A 403 26.08 -14.36 -10.13
CA ALA A 403 26.10 -13.14 -10.94
C ALA A 403 27.03 -12.11 -10.28
N PRO A 404 27.92 -11.43 -11.02
CA PRO A 404 28.82 -10.42 -10.46
C PRO A 404 28.12 -9.34 -9.62
N LYS A 405 26.90 -8.95 -10.01
CA LYS A 405 26.08 -7.96 -9.29
C LYS A 405 24.64 -8.45 -9.10
N ILE A 406 24.06 -8.13 -7.95
CA ILE A 406 22.63 -8.24 -7.69
C ILE A 406 22.11 -6.87 -7.24
N VAL A 407 21.05 -6.38 -7.90
CA VAL A 407 20.29 -5.21 -7.47
C VAL A 407 18.94 -5.68 -6.93
N TYR A 408 18.76 -5.56 -5.63
CA TYR A 408 17.56 -6.00 -4.94
C TYR A 408 16.68 -4.80 -4.59
N VAL A 409 15.57 -4.66 -5.30
CA VAL A 409 14.49 -3.71 -5.01
C VAL A 409 13.50 -4.35 -4.04
N SER A 410 13.11 -3.66 -2.97
CA SER A 410 12.17 -4.22 -1.98
C SER A 410 11.26 -3.17 -1.40
N CYS A 411 9.98 -3.54 -1.23
CA CYS A 411 8.99 -2.76 -0.48
C CYS A 411 8.90 -3.13 1.01
N ASN A 412 9.77 -4.05 1.48
CA ASN A 412 9.80 -4.48 2.89
C ASN A 412 11.25 -4.68 3.35
N THR A 413 11.78 -3.70 4.10
CA THR A 413 13.16 -3.70 4.58
C THR A 413 13.47 -4.85 5.54
N ALA A 414 12.47 -5.37 6.28
CA ALA A 414 12.69 -6.47 7.21
C ALA A 414 12.96 -7.80 6.49
N THR A 415 12.18 -8.12 5.44
CA THR A 415 12.42 -9.32 4.63
C THR A 415 13.64 -9.15 3.73
N GLN A 416 13.91 -7.93 3.22
CA GLN A 416 15.15 -7.63 2.53
C GLN A 416 16.36 -7.93 3.43
N ALA A 417 16.38 -7.46 4.68
CA ALA A 417 17.48 -7.73 5.61
C ALA A 417 17.70 -9.24 5.88
N ARG A 418 16.61 -10.02 6.05
CA ARG A 418 16.68 -11.48 6.17
C ARG A 418 17.36 -12.11 4.95
N ASP A 419 16.92 -11.72 3.75
CA ASP A 419 17.44 -12.28 2.51
C ASP A 419 18.89 -11.88 2.25
N LEU A 420 19.27 -10.63 2.58
CA LEU A 420 20.65 -10.16 2.52
C LEU A 420 21.57 -10.96 3.45
N LEU A 421 21.08 -11.34 4.64
CA LEU A 421 21.82 -12.19 5.58
C LEU A 421 22.08 -13.58 4.99
N LEU A 422 21.20 -14.10 4.15
CA LEU A 422 21.42 -15.39 3.48
C LEU A 422 22.39 -15.21 2.29
N LEU A 423 22.21 -14.14 1.50
CA LEU A 423 23.09 -13.83 0.35
C LEU A 423 24.52 -13.49 0.77
N GLN A 424 24.74 -13.07 2.02
CA GLN A 424 26.06 -12.70 2.53
C GLN A 424 27.09 -13.84 2.44
N GLU A 425 26.65 -15.09 2.24
CA GLU A 425 27.54 -16.23 2.03
C GLU A 425 28.56 -15.95 0.91
N LYS A 426 28.08 -15.46 -0.25
CA LYS A 426 28.93 -15.16 -1.42
C LYS A 426 28.95 -13.68 -1.81
N TYR A 427 28.02 -12.89 -1.31
CA TYR A 427 27.89 -11.48 -1.69
C TYR A 427 28.24 -10.55 -0.54
N LYS A 428 28.69 -9.34 -0.89
CA LYS A 428 28.80 -8.20 0.03
C LYS A 428 27.80 -7.13 -0.37
N VAL A 429 27.17 -6.50 0.64
CA VAL A 429 26.29 -5.34 0.42
C VAL A 429 27.15 -4.11 0.26
N GLU A 430 27.10 -3.49 -0.91
CA GLU A 430 27.91 -2.31 -1.25
C GLU A 430 27.16 -1.01 -0.95
N LYS A 431 25.87 -0.96 -1.29
CA LYS A 431 25.05 0.25 -1.15
C LYS A 431 23.61 -0.13 -0.84
N VAL A 432 22.93 0.73 -0.09
CA VAL A 432 21.49 0.68 0.12
C VAL A 432 20.92 2.08 0.00
N GLN A 433 19.87 2.24 -0.79
CA GLN A 433 19.20 3.52 -1.01
C GLN A 433 17.69 3.36 -0.78
N PRO A 434 17.17 3.89 0.34
CA PRO A 434 15.73 4.01 0.56
C PRO A 434 15.10 5.00 -0.43
N VAL A 435 13.86 4.74 -0.82
CA VAL A 435 13.02 5.58 -1.67
C VAL A 435 11.65 5.72 -1.02
N ASP A 436 11.19 6.96 -0.86
CA ASP A 436 9.87 7.27 -0.34
C ASP A 436 8.81 7.13 -1.44
N MET A 437 8.51 5.88 -1.82
CA MET A 437 7.49 5.57 -2.83
C MET A 437 6.08 5.97 -2.36
N PHE A 438 5.84 5.89 -1.05
CA PHE A 438 4.53 6.11 -0.42
C PHE A 438 4.60 7.19 0.67
N PRO A 439 4.79 8.47 0.30
CA PRO A 439 4.85 9.56 1.26
C PRO A 439 3.65 9.55 2.20
N HIS A 440 3.91 9.91 3.46
CA HIS A 440 2.92 9.94 4.55
C HIS A 440 2.36 8.57 4.96
N THR A 441 3.01 7.49 4.54
CA THR A 441 2.77 6.14 5.06
C THR A 441 3.99 5.65 5.82
N HIS A 442 3.87 4.50 6.49
CA HIS A 442 5.01 3.83 7.12
C HIS A 442 5.80 2.95 6.12
N HIS A 443 5.35 2.84 4.87
CA HIS A 443 5.99 2.02 3.86
C HIS A 443 7.23 2.71 3.30
N ILE A 444 8.30 1.94 3.11
CA ILE A 444 9.57 2.39 2.55
C ILE A 444 9.96 1.39 1.48
N GLU A 445 10.32 1.87 0.29
CA GLU A 445 11.02 1.06 -0.69
C GLU A 445 12.54 1.23 -0.53
N SER A 446 13.30 0.21 -0.90
CA SER A 446 14.75 0.18 -0.72
C SER A 446 15.42 -0.59 -1.84
N VAL A 447 16.43 0.02 -2.45
CA VAL A 447 17.28 -0.62 -3.46
C VAL A 447 18.63 -0.96 -2.81
N ALA A 448 19.02 -2.22 -2.82
CA ALA A 448 20.31 -2.69 -2.34
C ALA A 448 21.18 -3.17 -3.50
N LEU A 449 22.44 -2.74 -3.54
CA LEU A 449 23.46 -3.29 -4.43
C LEU A 449 24.29 -4.31 -3.68
N LEU A 450 24.38 -5.51 -4.24
CA LEU A 450 25.28 -6.55 -3.81
C LEU A 450 26.29 -6.86 -4.92
N THR A 451 27.52 -7.17 -4.52
CA THR A 451 28.56 -7.65 -5.43
C THR A 451 29.13 -8.97 -4.92
N LEU A 452 29.50 -9.86 -5.84
CA LEU A 452 30.18 -11.10 -5.49
C LEU A 452 31.52 -10.81 -4.79
N LYS A 453 31.88 -11.62 -3.79
CA LYS A 453 33.08 -11.46 -2.95
C LYS A 453 34.39 -11.84 -3.63
#